data_AF-W6NFX0-F1
#
_entry.id   AF-W6NFX0-F1
#
_cell.length_a   1.000
_cell.length_b   1.000
_cell.length_c   1.000
_cell.angle_alpha   90.00
_cell.angle_beta   90.00
_cell.angle_gamma   90.00
#
_symmetry.space_group_name_H-M   'P 1'
#
loop_
_entity.id
_entity.type
_entity.pdbx_description
1 polymer ?
#
loop_
_entity_poly.entity_id
_entity_poly.type
_entity_poly.pdbx_seq_one_letter_code
_entity_poly.pdbx_strand_id
1 'polypeptide(L)'
;VETWSYDNSPECRSKHYRHSVCVYGIEDFAWLTKYPKLMANKMMPSFDYGAVDCMHELLFNRTYLGQVDQVWNLTIYETQPYVQYHKYRKNPHSGFQLDCSFGI
;
A
#
# COMPACT_ATOMS: atom_id res chain seq x y z
N VAL A 1 10.36 1.06 -0.71
CA VAL A 1 10.63 1.97 0.41
C VAL A 1 9.43 1.84 1.33
N GLU A 2 9.60 1.25 2.51
CA GLU A 2 8.53 1.26 3.51
C GLU A 2 8.25 2.72 3.90
N THR A 3 7.18 3.30 3.37
CA THR A 3 6.74 4.66 3.72
C THR A 3 5.99 4.60 5.04
N TRP A 4 6.73 4.27 6.10
CA TRP A 4 6.27 4.54 7.44
C TRP A 4 6.39 6.03 7.69
N SER A 5 5.25 6.69 7.81
CA SER A 5 5.16 8.07 8.23
C SER A 5 5.19 8.10 9.76
N TYR A 6 6.36 8.46 10.30
CA TYR A 6 6.60 8.65 11.74
C TYR A 6 6.51 10.13 12.10
N ASP A 7 6.06 10.42 13.31
CA ASP A 7 6.02 11.71 14.01
C ASP A 7 6.31 12.97 13.19
N ASN A 8 5.29 13.83 13.00
CA ASN A 8 5.36 15.10 12.27
C ASN A 8 5.80 14.99 10.79
N SER A 9 5.71 13.79 10.21
CA SER A 9 5.93 13.59 8.79
C SER A 9 4.89 14.37 7.97
N PRO A 10 5.32 15.22 7.02
CA PRO A 10 4.41 15.98 6.14
C PRO A 10 3.55 15.06 5.27
N GLU A 11 3.90 13.78 5.16
CA GLU A 11 3.16 12.75 4.46
C GLU A 11 1.89 12.30 5.20
N CYS A 12 1.79 12.50 6.52
CA CYS A 12 0.58 12.22 7.31
C CYS A 12 -0.32 13.46 7.39
N ARG A 13 -1.30 13.55 6.49
CA ARG A 13 -2.15 14.74 6.33
C ARG A 13 -3.22 14.85 7.40
N SER A 14 -3.69 13.72 7.92
CA SER A 14 -4.56 13.66 9.11
C SER A 14 -3.90 14.20 10.37
N LYS A 15 -2.56 14.25 10.42
CA LYS A 15 -1.75 14.68 11.57
C LYS A 15 -2.04 13.90 12.86
N HIS A 16 -2.66 12.73 12.74
CA HIS A 16 -3.02 11.88 13.87
C HIS A 16 -2.10 10.67 13.94
N TYR A 17 -1.53 10.42 15.10
CA TYR A 17 -0.54 9.37 15.30
C TYR A 17 -0.91 8.49 16.49
N ARG A 18 -0.66 7.18 16.37
CA ARG A 18 -0.80 6.23 17.48
C ARG A 18 0.44 5.34 17.55
N HIS A 19 1.14 5.39 18.68
CA HIS A 19 2.45 4.75 18.84
C HIS A 19 3.43 5.18 17.74
N SER A 20 3.49 6.49 17.48
CA SER A 20 4.31 7.13 16.44
C SER A 20 4.00 6.72 14.99
N VAL A 21 2.94 5.96 14.73
CA VAL A 21 2.50 5.60 13.37
C VAL A 21 1.31 6.45 12.96
N CYS A 22 1.36 7.03 11.76
CA CYS A 22 0.23 7.77 11.18
C CYS A 22 -1.05 6.90 11.14
N VAL A 23 -2.14 7.47 11.63
CA VAL A 23 -3.48 6.90 11.49
C VAL A 23 -4.19 7.69 10.41
N TYR A 24 -4.38 7.06 9.25
CA TYR A 24 -4.96 7.71 8.08
C TYR A 24 -6.39 8.17 8.33
N GLY A 25 -6.66 9.41 7.92
CA GLY A 25 -7.98 10.03 7.87
C GLY A 25 -8.40 10.33 6.42
N ILE A 26 -9.52 11.00 6.25
CA ILE A 26 -10.04 11.37 4.92
C ILE A 26 -9.09 12.32 4.18
N GLU A 27 -8.26 13.09 4.90
CA GLU A 27 -7.23 13.97 4.34
C GLU A 27 -6.16 13.20 3.56
N ASP A 28 -5.94 11.93 3.92
CA ASP A 28 -4.97 11.03 3.31
C ASP A 28 -5.55 10.25 2.11
N PHE A 29 -6.87 10.28 1.92
CA PHE A 29 -7.60 9.45 0.94
C PHE A 29 -7.08 9.61 -0.50
N ALA A 30 -6.89 10.85 -0.96
CA ALA A 30 -6.40 11.12 -2.31
C ALA A 30 -5.01 10.54 -2.61
N TRP A 31 -4.18 10.35 -1.57
CA TRP A 31 -2.89 9.69 -1.70
C TRP A 31 -3.04 8.16 -1.64
N LEU A 32 -3.81 7.66 -0.67
CA LEU A 32 -4.10 6.22 -0.49
C LEU A 32 -4.67 5.58 -1.76
N THR A 33 -5.58 6.26 -2.45
CA THR A 33 -6.23 5.74 -3.67
C THR A 33 -5.31 5.49 -4.86
N LYS A 34 -4.10 6.09 -4.86
CA LYS A 34 -3.13 6.07 -5.97
C LYS A 34 -1.84 5.32 -5.64
N TYR A 35 -1.67 4.96 -4.37
CA TYR A 35 -0.41 4.42 -3.90
C TYR A 35 -0.25 2.96 -4.36
N PRO A 36 0.94 2.54 -4.86
CA PRO A 36 1.12 1.22 -5.45
C PRO A 36 1.22 0.08 -4.42
N LYS A 37 1.01 0.34 -3.13
CA LYS A 37 0.95 -0.74 -2.13
C LYS A 37 -0.47 -1.25 -2.00
N LEU A 38 -0.62 -2.57 -1.95
CA LEU A 38 -1.92 -3.24 -1.83
C LEU A 38 -2.54 -3.08 -0.42
N MET A 39 -1.71 -2.83 0.58
CA MET A 39 -2.13 -2.73 1.98
C MET A 39 -1.58 -1.44 2.59
N ALA A 40 -2.39 -0.82 3.45
CA ALA A 40 -2.05 0.37 4.21
C ALA A 40 -2.31 0.13 5.70
N ASN A 41 -1.47 0.70 6.55
CA ASN A 41 -1.64 0.72 8.00
C ASN A 41 -1.18 2.09 8.53
N LYS A 42 -1.94 2.80 9.38
CA LYS A 42 -3.10 2.36 10.16
C LYS A 42 -4.38 3.13 9.81
N MET A 43 -5.55 2.48 9.91
CA MET A 43 -6.86 3.14 9.92
C MET A 43 -7.60 2.77 11.21
N MET A 44 -8.37 3.71 11.77
CA MET A 44 -9.11 3.49 13.02
C MET A 44 -10.52 4.07 12.92
N PRO A 45 -11.57 3.22 12.97
CA PRO A 45 -12.98 3.67 13.02
C PRO A 45 -13.29 4.69 14.11
N SER A 46 -12.60 4.60 15.25
CA SER A 46 -12.79 5.51 16.38
C SER A 46 -12.18 6.90 16.17
N PHE A 47 -11.31 7.06 15.16
CA PHE A 47 -10.70 8.34 14.79
C PHE A 47 -11.45 8.94 13.60
N ASP A 48 -11.49 8.22 12.49
CA ASP A 48 -12.17 8.65 11.26
C ASP A 48 -12.76 7.44 10.55
N TYR A 49 -14.08 7.28 10.67
CA TYR A 49 -14.81 6.24 9.97
C TYR A 49 -15.03 6.59 8.49
N GLY A 50 -15.06 7.87 8.13
CA GLY A 50 -15.22 8.32 6.75
C GLY A 50 -14.08 7.84 5.86
N ALA A 51 -12.85 7.88 6.36
CA ALA A 51 -11.70 7.29 5.66
C ALA A 51 -11.89 5.80 5.36
N VAL A 52 -12.44 5.03 6.30
CA VAL A 52 -12.71 3.59 6.14
C VAL A 52 -13.84 3.36 5.14
N ASP A 53 -14.94 4.11 5.27
CA ASP A 53 -16.13 3.98 4.42
C ASP A 53 -15.84 4.36 2.96
N CYS A 54 -15.15 5.49 2.73
CA CYS A 54 -14.75 5.91 1.37
C CYS A 54 -13.77 4.92 0.72
N MET A 55 -12.85 4.32 1.48
CA MET A 55 -11.99 3.26 0.95
C MET A 55 -12.78 2.00 0.61
N HIS A 56 -13.79 1.65 1.41
CA HIS A 56 -14.68 0.53 1.12
C HIS A 56 -15.48 0.76 -0.17
N GLU A 57 -16.10 1.93 -0.31
CA GLU A 57 -16.85 2.29 -1.51
C GLU A 57 -15.97 2.32 -2.76
N LEU A 58 -14.75 2.89 -2.67
CA LEU A 58 -13.80 2.88 -3.78
C LEU A 58 -13.47 1.46 -4.25
N LEU A 59 -13.19 0.56 -3.31
CA LEU A 59 -12.89 -0.84 -3.64
C LEU A 59 -14.10 -1.54 -4.23
N PHE A 60 -15.30 -1.29 -3.70
CA PHE A 60 -16.54 -1.81 -4.25
C PHE A 60 -16.77 -1.33 -5.70
N ASN A 61 -16.60 -0.04 -5.96
CA ASN A 61 -16.75 0.53 -7.29
C ASN A 61 -15.75 -0.06 -8.31
N ARG A 62 -14.49 -0.20 -7.90
CA ARG A 62 -13.43 -0.79 -8.74
C ARG A 62 -13.65 -2.27 -9.06
N THR A 63 -14.18 -3.03 -8.11
CA THR A 63 -14.27 -4.51 -8.21
C THR A 63 -15.64 -5.01 -8.64
N TYR A 64 -16.71 -4.52 -8.04
CA TYR A 64 -18.07 -4.99 -8.26
C TYR A 64 -18.76 -4.24 -9.40
N LEU A 65 -18.61 -2.91 -9.46
CA LEU A 65 -19.21 -2.09 -10.53
C LEU A 65 -18.33 -1.96 -11.78
N GLY A 66 -17.08 -2.46 -11.74
CA GLY A 66 -16.14 -2.39 -12.86
C GLY A 66 -15.67 -0.97 -13.20
N GLN A 67 -15.80 -0.03 -12.27
CA GLN A 67 -15.35 1.36 -12.44
C GLN A 67 -13.85 1.46 -12.20
N VAL A 68 -13.06 0.94 -13.16
CA VAL A 68 -11.60 0.95 -13.10
C VAL A 68 -11.09 2.35 -13.45
N ASP A 69 -10.62 3.08 -12.45
CA ASP A 69 -10.00 4.40 -12.57
C ASP A 69 -8.46 4.33 -12.67
N GLN A 70 -7.85 3.15 -12.43
CA GLN A 70 -6.40 2.93 -12.49
C GLN A 70 -6.04 1.56 -13.08
N VAL A 71 -5.14 1.56 -14.05
CA VAL A 71 -4.52 0.33 -14.58
C VAL A 71 -3.26 0.03 -13.79
N TRP A 72 -3.21 -1.14 -13.16
CA TRP A 72 -2.08 -1.56 -12.34
C TRP A 72 -0.93 -2.06 -13.21
N ASN A 73 0.28 -1.56 -12.95
CA ASN A 73 1.50 -2.12 -13.53
C ASN A 73 1.91 -3.38 -12.74
N LEU A 74 1.46 -4.54 -13.21
CA LEU A 74 1.71 -5.82 -12.55
C LEU A 74 3.20 -6.18 -12.44
N THR A 75 4.03 -5.69 -13.36
CA THR A 75 5.48 -5.89 -13.35
C THR A 75 6.10 -5.42 -12.05
N ILE A 76 5.59 -4.35 -11.43
CA ILE A 76 6.09 -3.85 -10.14
C ILE A 76 5.91 -4.92 -9.07
N TYR A 77 4.77 -5.60 -9.02
CA TYR A 77 4.50 -6.64 -8.03
C TYR A 77 5.26 -7.94 -8.32
N GLU A 78 5.35 -8.32 -9.59
CA GLU A 78 6.07 -9.52 -10.00
C GLU A 78 7.55 -9.46 -9.64
N THR A 79 8.16 -8.27 -9.75
CA THR A 79 9.60 -8.04 -9.51
C THR A 79 9.97 -7.86 -8.04
N GLN A 80 9.01 -7.91 -7.11
CA GLN A 80 9.31 -7.73 -5.68
C GLN A 80 10.24 -8.84 -5.16
N PRO A 81 11.23 -8.53 -4.28
CA PRO A 81 12.21 -9.52 -3.82
C PRO A 81 11.56 -10.73 -3.17
N TYR A 82 10.52 -10.53 -2.36
CA TYR A 82 9.80 -11.63 -1.71
C TYR A 82 9.06 -12.52 -2.73
N VAL A 83 8.52 -11.94 -3.80
CA VAL A 83 7.89 -12.70 -4.90
C VAL A 83 8.95 -13.49 -5.67
N GLN A 84 10.05 -12.85 -6.06
CA GLN A 84 11.16 -13.47 -6.77
C GLN A 84 11.77 -14.62 -5.95
N TYR A 85 12.01 -14.38 -4.65
CA TYR A 85 12.47 -15.41 -3.73
C TYR A 85 11.52 -16.60 -3.69
N HIS A 86 10.22 -16.39 -3.48
CA HIS A 86 9.27 -17.50 -3.40
C HIS A 86 9.12 -18.27 -4.72
N LYS A 87 9.28 -17.59 -5.85
CA LYS A 87 9.25 -18.19 -7.19
C LYS A 87 10.44 -19.12 -7.43
N TYR A 88 11.65 -18.73 -7.03
CA TYR A 88 12.88 -19.45 -7.38
C TYR A 88 13.55 -20.22 -6.24
N ARG A 89 13.10 -20.08 -4.98
CA ARG A 89 13.74 -20.74 -3.81
C ARG A 89 13.88 -22.26 -3.91
N LYS A 90 13.00 -22.95 -4.64
CA LYS A 90 13.03 -24.42 -4.77
C LYS A 90 13.86 -24.88 -5.97
N ASN A 91 13.86 -24.12 -7.05
CA ASN A 91 14.52 -24.45 -8.32
C ASN A 91 15.13 -23.17 -8.91
N PRO A 92 16.26 -22.68 -8.35
CA PRO A 92 16.92 -21.50 -8.86
C PRO A 92 17.55 -21.81 -10.22
N HIS A 93 17.45 -20.86 -11.16
CA HIS A 93 18.16 -20.96 -12.42
C HIS A 93 19.66 -20.75 -12.16
N SER A 94 20.53 -21.30 -13.01
CA SER A 94 21.99 -21.10 -12.90
C SER A 94 22.30 -19.61 -12.88
N GLY A 95 22.94 -19.12 -11.81
CA GLY A 95 23.28 -17.70 -11.65
C GLY A 95 22.17 -16.81 -11.08
N PHE A 96 21.07 -17.39 -10.58
CA PHE A 96 20.05 -16.60 -9.88
C PHE A 96 20.64 -15.96 -8.62
N GLN A 97 20.62 -14.63 -8.60
CA GLN A 97 20.95 -13.82 -7.44
C GLN A 97 19.74 -12.97 -7.08
N LEU A 98 19.32 -13.04 -5.83
CA LEU A 98 18.23 -12.23 -5.33
C LEU A 98 18.74 -10.81 -5.05
N ASP A 99 18.15 -9.82 -5.74
CA ASP A 99 18.35 -8.42 -5.42
C ASP A 99 17.34 -7.96 -4.37
N CYS A 100 17.84 -7.59 -3.19
CA CYS A 100 17.03 -7.07 -2.08
C CYS A 100 17.14 -5.54 -1.93
N SER A 101 17.81 -4.85 -2.85
CA SER A 101 18.02 -3.40 -2.77
C SER A 101 16.76 -2.59 -3.10
N PHE A 102 15.80 -3.22 -3.78
CA PHE A 102 14.57 -2.59 -4.24
C PHE A 102 13.33 -3.31 -3.70
N GLY A 103 12.25 -2.56 -3.51
CA GLY A 103 10.94 -3.06 -3.13
C GLY A 103 9.99 -1.89 -2.91
N ILE A 104 8.68 -2.08 -3.09
CA ILE A 104 7.68 -1.05 -2.78
C ILE A 104 7.41 -0.98 -1.28
#